data_AF-A0A562IC64-F1
#
_entry.id   AF-A0A562IC64-F1
#
_cell.length_a   1.000
_cell.length_b   1.000
_cell.length_c   1.000
_cell.angle_alpha   90.00
_cell.angle_beta   90.00
_cell.angle_gamma   90.00
#
_symmetry.space_group_name_H-M   'P 1'
#
loop_
_entity.id
_entity.type
_entity.pdbx_description
1 polymer ?
#
loop_
_entity_poly.entity_id
_entity_poly.type
_entity_poly.pdbx_seq_one_letter_code
_entity_poly.pdbx_strand_id
1 'polypeptide(L)'
;MSNSTRPSLYLAGSTNAGSAALLAALALLTAAGYLVSTPTDVAGIEDVETLTAVMAADVDAFDAASAVVALPDSDDVWEVVAAHSLGVPVVSVADALAWAAQ
;
A
#
# COMPACT_ATOMS: atom_id res chain seq x y z
N MET A 1 -13.59 13.42 23.21
CA MET A 1 -13.27 13.74 21.80
C MET A 1 -12.72 12.46 21.20
N SER A 2 -13.57 11.65 20.56
CA SER A 2 -13.16 10.38 19.97
C SER A 2 -12.45 10.66 18.65
N ASN A 3 -11.13 10.77 18.68
CA ASN A 3 -10.34 10.77 17.47
C ASN A 3 -10.14 9.30 17.07
N SER A 4 -11.18 8.66 16.53
CA SER A 4 -11.04 7.34 15.92
C SER A 4 -10.30 7.52 14.60
N THR A 5 -8.98 7.61 14.66
CA THR A 5 -8.13 7.60 13.47
C THR A 5 -8.40 6.29 12.75
N ARG A 6 -8.96 6.36 11.53
CA ARG A 6 -9.15 5.17 10.68
C ARG A 6 -7.77 4.53 10.48
N PRO A 7 -7.64 3.19 10.60
CA PRO A 7 -6.36 2.54 10.36
C PRO A 7 -5.93 2.79 8.90
N SER A 8 -4.64 3.10 8.70
CA SER A 8 -4.05 3.31 7.38
C SER A 8 -3.44 2.02 6.84
N LEU A 9 -3.62 1.76 5.55
CA LEU A 9 -3.01 0.65 4.84
C LEU A 9 -2.29 1.18 3.60
N TYR A 10 -1.16 0.56 3.25
CA TYR A 10 -0.50 0.80 1.98
C TYR A 10 -0.69 -0.43 1.08
N LEU A 11 -1.37 -0.27 -0.05
CA LEU A 11 -1.66 -1.37 -0.98
C LEU A 11 -0.52 -1.49 -1.99
N ALA A 12 0.38 -2.45 -1.77
CA ALA A 12 1.46 -2.78 -2.67
C ALA A 12 1.00 -3.72 -3.80
N GLY A 13 1.54 -3.52 -4.99
CA GLY A 13 1.28 -4.34 -6.16
C GLY A 13 1.92 -3.73 -7.39
N SER A 14 2.10 -4.53 -8.44
CA SER A 14 2.67 -4.03 -9.71
C SER A 14 1.88 -2.82 -10.20
N THR A 15 2.58 -1.69 -10.32
CA THR A 15 2.10 -0.40 -10.86
C THR A 15 1.95 -0.41 -12.37
N ASN A 16 1.72 -1.57 -13.00
CA ASN A 16 0.96 -1.61 -14.25
C ASN A 16 -0.43 -1.03 -13.94
N ALA A 17 -0.47 0.29 -13.87
CA ALA A 17 -1.51 1.10 -13.28
C ALA A 17 -2.82 0.78 -13.98
N GLY A 18 -3.76 0.19 -13.23
CA GLY A 18 -5.02 -0.29 -13.79
C GLY A 18 -5.19 -1.80 -13.83
N SER A 19 -4.33 -2.60 -13.18
CA SER A 19 -4.69 -3.99 -12.93
C SER A 19 -6.02 -4.01 -12.16
N ALA A 20 -7.02 -4.69 -12.72
CA ALA A 20 -8.36 -4.75 -12.12
C ALA A 20 -8.32 -5.28 -10.67
N ALA A 21 -7.29 -6.07 -10.35
CA ALA A 21 -7.01 -6.56 -9.00
C ALA A 21 -6.69 -5.44 -8.00
N LEU A 22 -5.83 -4.47 -8.36
CA LEU A 22 -5.47 -3.35 -7.48
C LEU A 22 -6.67 -2.44 -7.22
N LEU A 23 -7.45 -2.13 -8.26
CA LEU A 23 -8.68 -1.36 -8.11
C LEU A 23 -9.73 -2.09 -7.26
N ALA A 24 -9.88 -3.41 -7.45
CA ALA A 24 -10.80 -4.22 -6.65
C ALA A 24 -10.38 -4.26 -5.18
N ALA A 25 -9.09 -4.48 -4.90
CA ALA A 25 -8.56 -4.48 -3.54
C ALA A 25 -8.71 -3.11 -2.86
N LEU A 26 -8.37 -2.02 -3.56
CA LEU A 26 -8.57 -0.65 -3.07
C LEU A 26 -10.03 -0.39 -2.69
N ALA A 27 -10.97 -0.78 -3.56
CA ALA A 27 -12.40 -0.63 -3.31
C ALA A 27 -12.87 -1.42 -2.08
N LEU A 28 -12.44 -2.69 -1.95
CA LEU A 28 -12.78 -3.55 -0.82
C LEU A 28 -12.25 -2.99 0.51
N LEU A 29 -10.98 -2.60 0.57
CA LEU A 29 -10.35 -2.08 1.77
C LEU A 29 -10.94 -0.71 2.17
N THR A 30 -11.23 0.15 1.21
CA THR A 30 -11.89 1.43 1.47
C THR A 30 -13.31 1.23 2.01
N ALA A 31 -14.06 0.28 1.44
CA ALA A 31 -15.40 -0.08 1.91
C ALA A 31 -15.38 -0.69 3.32
N ALA A 32 -14.31 -1.41 3.68
CA ALA A 32 -14.08 -1.93 5.03
C ALA A 32 -13.68 -0.84 6.05
N GLY A 33 -13.47 0.40 5.62
CA GLY A 33 -13.29 1.53 6.50
C GLY A 33 -11.84 2.00 6.67
N TYR A 34 -10.90 1.43 5.93
CA TYR A 34 -9.49 1.82 5.96
C TYR A 34 -9.24 3.13 5.19
N LEU A 35 -8.18 3.84 5.58
CA LEU A 35 -7.53 4.84 4.74
C LEU A 35 -6.44 4.12 3.93
N VAL A 36 -6.57 4.07 2.60
CA VAL A 36 -5.68 3.27 1.75
C VAL A 36 -4.86 4.18 0.84
N SER A 37 -3.54 4.03 0.89
CA SER A 37 -2.59 4.62 -0.05
C SER A 37 -2.14 3.58 -1.06
N THR A 38 -1.77 4.01 -2.26
CA THR A 38 -1.20 3.17 -3.32
C THR A 38 0.10 3.79 -3.81
N PRO A 39 1.01 3.00 -4.40
CA PRO A 39 2.22 3.54 -5.01
C PRO A 39 1.91 4.63 -6.02
N THR A 40 2.80 5.60 -6.10
CA THR A 40 2.69 6.69 -7.06
C THR A 40 3.01 6.17 -8.46
N ASP A 41 2.23 6.57 -9.47
CA ASP A 41 2.55 6.26 -10.86
C ASP A 41 3.80 7.05 -11.29
N VAL A 42 4.85 6.33 -11.66
CA VAL A 42 6.13 6.89 -12.09
C VAL A 42 6.25 6.99 -13.62
N ALA A 43 5.20 6.64 -14.37
CA ALA A 43 5.19 6.77 -15.82
C ALA A 43 5.42 8.23 -16.24
N GLY A 44 6.44 8.46 -17.06
CA GLY A 44 6.80 9.79 -17.55
C GLY A 44 7.69 10.62 -16.61
N ILE A 45 8.16 10.05 -15.50
CA ILE A 45 9.25 10.64 -14.72
C ILE A 45 10.57 10.39 -15.47
N GLU A 46 11.20 11.46 -15.95
CA GLU A 46 12.43 11.37 -16.77
C GLU A 46 13.71 11.68 -16.00
N ASP A 47 13.60 12.31 -14.82
CA ASP A 47 14.75 12.70 -14.01
C ASP A 47 14.84 11.94 -12.69
N VAL A 48 16.09 11.72 -12.25
CA VAL A 48 16.42 10.89 -11.08
C VAL A 48 16.01 11.56 -9.77
N GLU A 49 16.01 12.89 -9.70
CA GLU A 49 15.67 13.63 -8.48
C GLU A 49 14.18 13.44 -8.16
N THR A 50 13.32 13.62 -9.16
CA THR A 50 11.88 13.38 -9.06
C THR A 50 11.59 11.93 -8.73
N LEU A 51 12.25 10.97 -9.40
CA LEU A 51 12.06 9.54 -9.10
C LEU A 51 12.45 9.22 -7.65
N THR A 52 13.58 9.76 -7.18
CA THR A 52 14.06 9.56 -5.81
C THR A 52 13.09 10.15 -4.79
N ALA A 53 12.55 11.34 -5.05
CA ALA A 53 11.56 11.98 -4.18
C ALA A 53 10.27 11.17 -4.09
N VAL A 54 9.79 10.62 -5.21
CA VAL A 54 8.61 9.76 -5.24
C VAL A 54 8.84 8.47 -4.46
N MET A 55 9.97 7.80 -4.69
CA MET A 55 10.30 6.58 -3.93
C MET A 55 10.42 6.85 -2.43
N ALA A 56 11.03 7.97 -2.03
CA ALA A 56 11.11 8.37 -0.63
C ALA A 56 9.71 8.61 -0.02
N ALA A 57 8.81 9.24 -0.77
CA ALA A 57 7.44 9.46 -0.33
C ALA A 57 6.65 8.13 -0.18
N ASP A 58 6.84 7.18 -1.09
CA ASP A 58 6.23 5.85 -0.98
C ASP A 58 6.77 5.09 0.25
N VAL A 59 8.08 5.20 0.54
CA VAL A 59 8.68 4.64 1.77
C VAL A 59 8.06 5.24 3.03
N ASP A 60 7.99 6.57 3.11
CA ASP A 60 7.36 7.26 4.24
C ASP A 60 5.88 6.85 4.40
N ALA A 61 5.17 6.62 3.29
CA ALA A 61 3.77 6.25 3.29
C ALA A 61 3.52 4.84 3.85
N PHE A 62 4.33 3.84 3.46
CA PHE A 62 4.15 2.50 4.00
C PHE A 62 4.75 2.33 5.40
N ASP A 63 5.78 3.10 5.78
CA ASP A 63 6.34 3.11 7.15
C ASP A 63 5.34 3.69 8.16
N ALA A 64 4.57 4.70 7.73
CA ALA A 64 3.49 5.28 8.52
C ALA A 64 2.17 4.46 8.50
N ALA A 65 2.08 3.41 7.68
CA ALA A 65 0.89 2.58 7.59
C ALA A 65 0.82 1.56 8.73
N SER A 66 -0.39 1.14 9.11
CA SER A 66 -0.56 0.04 10.05
C SER A 66 -0.07 -1.30 9.48
N ALA A 67 -0.14 -1.45 8.16
CA ALA A 67 0.37 -2.58 7.40
C ALA A 67 0.50 -2.25 5.91
N VAL A 68 1.37 -2.98 5.23
CA VAL A 68 1.36 -3.14 3.78
C VAL A 68 0.45 -4.30 3.41
N VAL A 69 -0.46 -4.08 2.47
CA VAL A 69 -1.29 -5.12 1.88
C VAL A 69 -0.66 -5.55 0.56
N ALA A 70 -0.24 -6.82 0.47
CA ALA A 70 0.28 -7.40 -0.76
C ALA A 70 -0.85 -8.08 -1.56
N LEU A 71 -0.80 -7.94 -2.87
CA LEU A 71 -1.63 -8.70 -3.80
C LEU A 71 -1.00 -10.09 -4.06
N PRO A 72 -1.77 -11.07 -4.55
CA PRO A 72 -1.20 -12.32 -5.01
C PRO A 72 -0.08 -12.08 -6.04
N ASP A 73 1.01 -12.83 -5.92
CA ASP A 73 2.19 -12.76 -6.79
C ASP A 73 2.93 -11.40 -6.77
N SER A 74 2.80 -10.61 -5.69
CA SER A 74 3.53 -9.34 -5.52
C SER A 74 4.70 -9.40 -4.53
N ASP A 75 5.18 -10.60 -4.18
CA ASP A 75 6.20 -10.81 -3.13
C ASP A 75 7.57 -10.23 -3.50
N ASP A 76 7.85 -10.06 -4.80
CA ASP A 76 9.11 -9.54 -5.33
C ASP A 76 9.05 -8.03 -5.66
N VAL A 77 7.89 -7.40 -5.49
CA VAL A 77 7.75 -5.97 -5.72
C VAL A 77 8.47 -5.21 -4.61
N TRP A 78 9.17 -4.14 -4.98
CA TRP A 78 10.13 -3.46 -4.10
C TRP A 78 9.51 -2.94 -2.80
N GLU A 79 8.24 -2.51 -2.80
CA GLU A 79 7.55 -2.04 -1.60
C GLU A 79 7.37 -3.17 -0.58
N VAL A 80 7.07 -4.39 -1.03
CA VAL A 80 6.91 -5.57 -0.15
C VAL A 80 8.26 -5.96 0.47
N VAL A 81 9.31 -5.96 -0.34
CA VAL A 81 10.69 -6.23 0.12
C VAL A 81 11.17 -5.17 1.11
N ALA A 82 10.87 -3.89 0.84
CA ALA A 82 11.25 -2.78 1.71
C ALA A 82 10.47 -2.82 3.04
N ALA A 83 9.17 -3.08 3.00
CA ALA A 83 8.33 -3.22 4.19
C ALA A 83 8.85 -4.33 5.12
N HIS A 84 9.20 -5.50 4.57
CA HIS A 84 9.83 -6.56 5.35
C HIS A 84 11.15 -6.13 6.00
N SER A 85 11.97 -5.37 5.27
CA SER A 85 13.27 -4.88 5.77
C SER A 85 13.12 -3.86 6.90
N LEU A 86 12.01 -3.10 6.90
CA LEU A 86 11.70 -2.08 7.90
C LEU A 86 10.85 -2.60 9.06
N GLY A 87 10.45 -3.88 9.03
CA GLY A 87 9.61 -4.49 10.05
C GLY A 87 8.15 -4.05 10.01
N VAL A 88 7.72 -3.44 8.90
CA VAL A 88 6.32 -3.10 8.64
C VAL A 88 5.55 -4.41 8.36
N PRO A 89 4.40 -4.65 9.03
CA PRO A 89 3.61 -5.85 8.76
C PRO A 89 3.17 -5.91 7.30
N VAL A 90 3.41 -7.04 6.63
CA VAL A 90 2.88 -7.33 5.30
C VAL A 90 1.78 -8.37 5.46
N VAL A 91 0.58 -8.09 4.92
CA VAL A 91 -0.60 -8.95 5.03
C VAL A 91 -1.33 -9.10 3.71
N SER A 92 -2.19 -10.11 3.60
CA SER A 92 -3.08 -10.26 2.45
C SER A 92 -4.31 -9.34 2.56
N VAL A 93 -4.99 -9.11 1.44
CA VAL A 93 -6.30 -8.43 1.42
C VAL A 93 -7.31 -9.14 2.34
N ALA A 94 -7.29 -10.48 2.37
CA ALA A 94 -8.21 -11.26 3.19
C ALA A 94 -7.97 -11.06 4.69
N ASP A 95 -6.72 -11.02 5.12
CA ASP A 95 -6.35 -10.79 6.52
C ASP A 95 -6.74 -9.37 6.96
N ALA A 96 -6.47 -8.37 6.12
CA ALA A 96 -6.89 -6.99 6.39
C ALA A 96 -8.42 -6.87 6.52
N LEU A 97 -9.20 -7.53 5.66
CA LEU A 97 -10.66 -7.55 5.79
C LEU A 97 -11.14 -8.29 7.05
N ALA A 98 -10.44 -9.34 7.47
CA ALA A 98 -10.74 -10.07 8.70
C ALA A 98 -10.47 -9.22 9.96
N TRP A 99 -9.55 -8.25 9.92
CA TRP A 99 -9.33 -7.29 11.00
C TRP A 99 -10.47 -6.28 11.13
N ALA A 100 -11.05 -5.82 10.02
CA ALA A 100 -12.17 -4.88 10.03
C ALA A 100 -13.48 -5.48 10.58
N ALA A 101 -13.59 -6.81 10.57
CA ALA A 101 -14.77 -7.54 11.03
C ALA A 101 -14.79 -7.82 12.55
N GLN A 102 -13.72 -7.45 13.26
CA GLN A 102 -13.56 -7.64 14.71
C GLN A 102 -13.97 -6.38 15.48
#